data_AF-A0A4Q2YH98-F1
#
_entry.id   AF-A0A4Q2YH98-F1
#
_cell.length_a   1.000
_cell.length_b   1.000
_cell.length_c   1.000
_cell.angle_alpha   90.00
_cell.angle_beta   90.00
_cell.angle_gamma   90.00
#
_symmetry.space_group_name_H-M   'P 1'
#
loop_
_entity.id
_entity.type
_entity.pdbx_description
1 polymer ?
#
loop_
_entity_poly.entity_id
_entity_poly.type
_entity_poly.pdbx_seq_one_letter_code
_entity_poly.pdbx_strand_id
1 'polypeptide(L)'
;PYQSFPSGHVACTLAAACAVGSVYPQTRGAGAVATGVIAVARLVKGAHWPLDILGGLAVGAVASSFVAGLFKMQGSWEARRR
;
A
#
# COMPACT_ATOMS: atom_id res chain seq x y z
N PRO A 1 20.99 5.77 9.26
CA PRO A 1 19.97 5.37 10.27
C PRO A 1 18.99 6.50 10.66
N TYR A 2 18.54 7.34 9.70
CA TYR A 2 17.67 8.51 9.95
C TYR A 2 16.33 8.45 9.18
N GLN A 3 16.01 7.31 8.55
CA GLN A 3 14.76 7.10 7.78
C GLN A 3 14.04 5.83 8.25
N SER A 4 13.94 5.65 9.56
CA SER A 4 13.25 4.50 10.16
C SER A 4 11.73 4.70 10.07
N PHE A 5 11.24 5.92 10.27
CA PHE A 5 9.82 6.22 10.28
C PHE A 5 9.42 7.16 9.12
N PRO A 6 8.37 6.84 8.34
CA PRO A 6 7.67 5.56 8.23
C PRO A 6 8.44 4.55 7.34
N SER A 7 8.12 3.25 7.44
CA SER A 7 8.75 2.23 6.59
C SER A 7 8.30 2.35 5.13
N GLY A 8 9.14 2.94 4.28
CA GLY A 8 8.88 3.07 2.84
C GLY A 8 8.70 1.72 2.13
N HIS A 9 9.40 0.67 2.56
CA HIS A 9 9.21 -0.67 2.00
C HIS A 9 7.80 -1.21 2.24
N VAL A 10 7.27 -1.03 3.45
CA VAL A 10 5.91 -1.47 3.80
C VAL A 10 4.87 -0.60 3.10
N ALA A 11 5.10 0.71 3.01
CA ALA A 11 4.21 1.62 2.30
C ALA A 11 4.10 1.28 0.80
N CYS A 12 5.23 1.07 0.12
CA CYS A 12 5.25 0.74 -1.30
C CYS A 12 4.65 -0.64 -1.60
N THR A 13 4.94 -1.67 -0.79
CA THR A 13 4.39 -3.01 -1.03
C THR A 13 2.89 -3.05 -0.80
N LEU A 14 2.38 -2.37 0.23
CA LEU A 14 0.95 -2.25 0.44
C LEU A 14 0.27 -1.47 -0.71
N ALA A 15 0.83 -0.34 -1.12
CA ALA A 15 0.28 0.46 -2.22
C ALA A 15 0.23 -0.34 -3.53
N ALA A 16 1.29 -1.10 -3.84
CA ALA A 16 1.33 -1.99 -5.00
C ALA A 16 0.31 -3.11 -4.89
N ALA A 17 0.19 -3.77 -3.72
CA ALA A 17 -0.80 -4.81 -3.48
C ALA A 17 -2.25 -4.30 -3.67
N CYS A 18 -2.55 -3.10 -3.18
CA CYS A 18 -3.85 -2.46 -3.37
C CYS A 18 -4.11 -2.09 -4.84
N ALA A 19 -3.11 -1.55 -5.55
CA ALA A 19 -3.24 -1.22 -6.97
C ALA A 19 -3.49 -2.47 -7.82
N VAL A 20 -2.67 -3.52 -7.66
CA VAL A 20 -2.86 -4.79 -8.37
C VAL A 20 -4.19 -5.44 -7.98
N GLY A 21 -4.57 -5.41 -6.70
CA GLY A 21 -5.83 -5.93 -6.19
C GLY A 21 -7.08 -5.14 -6.63
N SER A 22 -6.92 -3.92 -7.12
CA SER A 22 -8.00 -3.14 -7.73
C SER A 22 -8.31 -3.59 -9.16
N VAL A 23 -7.29 -4.08 -9.89
CA VAL A 23 -7.43 -4.62 -11.25
C VAL A 23 -7.75 -6.11 -11.23
N TYR A 24 -7.08 -6.87 -10.34
CA TYR A 24 -7.19 -8.32 -10.21
C TYR A 24 -7.61 -8.69 -8.78
N PRO A 25 -8.92 -8.73 -8.46
CA PRO A 25 -9.41 -8.97 -7.10
C PRO A 25 -8.90 -10.27 -6.47
N GLN A 26 -8.65 -11.31 -7.27
CA GLN A 26 -8.09 -12.60 -6.83
C GLN A 26 -6.68 -12.49 -6.21
N THR A 27 -5.94 -11.41 -6.49
CA THR A 27 -4.57 -11.21 -5.99
C THR A 27 -4.50 -10.57 -4.60
N ARG A 28 -5.62 -10.09 -4.05
CA ARG A 28 -5.66 -9.36 -2.78
C ARG A 28 -5.10 -10.18 -1.61
N GLY A 29 -5.43 -11.47 -1.54
CA GLY A 29 -4.90 -12.37 -0.51
C GLY A 29 -3.38 -12.52 -0.60
N ALA A 30 -2.85 -12.75 -1.81
CA ALA A 30 -1.41 -12.83 -2.04
C ALA A 30 -0.70 -11.51 -1.72
N GLY A 31 -1.29 -10.37 -2.07
CA GLY A 31 -0.76 -9.04 -1.75
C GLY A 31 -0.71 -8.75 -0.25
N ALA A 32 -1.71 -9.18 0.51
CA ALA A 32 -1.71 -9.07 1.97
C ALA A 32 -0.60 -9.93 2.60
N VAL A 33 -0.44 -11.18 2.13
CA VAL A 33 0.64 -12.07 2.57
C VAL A 33 2.01 -11.47 2.25
N ALA A 34 2.23 -10.96 1.04
CA ALA A 34 3.48 -10.34 0.65
C ALA A 34 3.82 -9.12 1.52
N THR A 35 2.83 -8.27 1.82
CA THR A 35 3.00 -7.12 2.72
C THR A 35 3.37 -7.57 4.13
N GLY A 36 2.71 -8.61 4.64
CA GLY A 36 3.02 -9.23 5.93
C GLY A 36 4.44 -9.79 6.00
N VAL A 37 4.88 -10.52 4.97
CA VAL A 37 6.25 -11.06 4.87
C VAL A 37 7.28 -9.93 4.89
N ILE A 38 7.05 -8.85 4.14
CA ILE A 38 7.92 -7.68 4.12
C ILE A 38 7.98 -7.02 5.50
N ALA A 39 6.83 -6.84 6.17
CA ALA A 39 6.75 -6.28 7.51
C ALA A 39 7.57 -7.11 8.52
N VAL A 40 7.38 -8.43 8.55
CA VAL A 40 8.14 -9.34 9.43
C VAL A 40 9.63 -9.29 9.10
N ALA A 41 10.00 -9.31 7.81
CA ALA A 41 11.40 -9.20 7.40
C ALA A 41 12.06 -7.90 7.86
N ARG A 42 11.31 -6.79 7.96
CA ARG A 42 11.83 -5.52 8.48
C ARG A 42 12.01 -5.50 10.00
N LEU A 43 11.16 -6.22 10.75
CA LEU A 43 11.33 -6.42 12.19
C LEU A 43 12.55 -7.29 12.50
N VAL A 44 12.65 -8.45 11.85
CA VAL A 44 13.73 -9.43 12.10
C VAL A 44 15.11 -8.85 11.79
N LYS A 45 15.20 -7.99 10.77
CA LYS A 45 16.45 -7.30 10.43
C LYS A 45 16.88 -6.23 11.46
N GLY A 46 16.05 -5.95 12.47
CA GLY A 46 16.27 -4.89 13.46
C GLY A 46 16.27 -3.48 12.84
N ALA A 47 15.79 -3.34 11.60
CA ALA A 47 15.91 -2.11 10.83
C ALA A 47 14.78 -1.12 11.14
N HIS A 48 13.64 -1.63 11.63
CA HIS A 48 12.43 -0.85 11.88
C HIS A 48 11.75 -1.30 13.17
N TRP A 49 11.21 -0.32 13.89
CA TRP A 49 10.33 -0.55 15.03
C TRP A 49 8.93 -0.94 14.55
N PRO A 50 8.13 -1.66 15.37
CA PRO A 50 6.74 -1.97 15.01
C PRO A 50 5.91 -0.75 14.61
N LEU A 51 6.17 0.40 15.25
CA LEU A 51 5.53 1.67 14.90
C LEU A 51 5.86 2.12 13.46
N ASP A 52 7.09 1.92 12.99
CA ASP A 52 7.50 2.28 11.62
C ASP A 52 6.71 1.52 10.56
N ILE A 53 6.37 0.27 10.86
CA ILE A 53 5.57 -0.61 10.00
C ILE A 53 4.11 -0.14 9.99
N LEU A 54 3.54 0.16 11.16
CA LEU A 54 2.19 0.73 11.24
C LEU A 54 2.09 2.06 10.48
N GLY A 55 3.10 2.92 10.61
CA GLY A 55 3.21 4.15 9.82
C GLY A 55 3.28 3.87 8.32
N GLY A 56 4.08 2.88 7.90
CA GLY A 56 4.16 2.44 6.51
C GLY A 56 2.82 1.92 5.97
N LEU A 57 2.11 1.09 6.74
CA LEU A 57 0.79 0.58 6.38
C LEU A 57 -0.24 1.72 6.24
N ALA A 58 -0.24 2.66 7.19
CA ALA A 58 -1.13 3.82 7.12
C ALA A 58 -0.87 4.66 5.86
N VAL A 59 0.39 4.96 5.58
CA VAL A 59 0.79 5.73 4.38
C VAL A 59 0.40 4.99 3.09
N GLY A 60 0.69 3.69 3.00
CA GLY A 60 0.35 2.88 1.83
C GLY A 60 -1.17 2.77 1.59
N ALA A 61 -1.96 2.65 2.67
CA ALA A 61 -3.42 2.61 2.59
C ALA A 61 -4.02 3.95 2.13
N VAL A 62 -3.52 5.06 2.67
CA VAL A 62 -3.96 6.42 2.28
C VAL A 62 -3.60 6.70 0.83
N ALA A 63 -2.35 6.42 0.43
CA ALA A 63 -1.88 6.67 -0.93
C ALA A 63 -2.68 5.86 -1.97
N SER A 64 -2.86 4.55 -1.72
CA SER A 64 -3.64 3.69 -2.63
C SER A 64 -5.11 4.09 -2.72
N SER A 65 -5.74 4.44 -1.60
CA SER A 65 -7.14 4.90 -1.57
C SER A 65 -7.32 6.23 -2.31
N PHE A 66 -6.38 7.16 -2.13
CA PHE A 66 -6.37 8.45 -2.82
C PHE A 66 -6.29 8.27 -4.34
N VAL A 67 -5.33 7.48 -4.81
CA VAL A 67 -5.17 7.19 -6.24
C VAL A 67 -6.39 6.46 -6.80
N ALA A 68 -6.91 5.45 -6.10
CA ALA A 68 -8.14 4.76 -6.52
C ALA A 68 -9.34 5.70 -6.61
N GLY A 69 -9.44 6.69 -5.71
CA GLY A 69 -10.45 7.75 -5.77
C GLY A 69 -10.34 8.61 -7.02
N LEU A 70 -9.12 9.03 -7.39
CA LEU A 70 -8.88 9.81 -8.61
C LEU A 70 -9.26 9.04 -9.87
N PHE A 71 -8.93 7.75 -9.97
CA PHE A 71 -9.33 6.91 -11.11
C PHE A 71 -10.86 6.78 -11.22
N LYS A 72 -11.56 6.62 -10.09
CA LYS A 72 -13.04 6.61 -10.08
C LYS A 72 -13.62 7.94 -10.53
N MET A 73 -13.03 9.06 -10.10
CA MET A 73 -13.46 10.40 -10.52
C MET A 73 -13.28 10.62 -12.03
N GLN A 74 -12.15 10.21 -12.61
CA GLN A 74 -11.92 10.28 -14.06
C GLN A 74 -12.95 9.50 -14.86
N GLY A 75 -13.19 8.23 -14.50
CA GLY A 75 -14.20 7.42 -15.18
C GLY A 75 -15.61 8.00 -15.10
N SER A 76 -15.97 8.60 -13.96
CA SER A 76 -17.27 9.25 -13.76
C SER A 76 -17.43 10.54 -14.56
N TRP A 77 -16.34 11.29 -14.78
CA TRP A 77 -16.34 12.50 -15.61
C TRP A 77 -16.40 12.16 -17.11
N GLU A 78 -15.72 11.11 -17.57
CA GLU A 78 -15.83 10.65 -18.96
C GLU A 78 -17.23 10.14 -19.31
N ALA A 79 -17.87 9.40 -18.39
CA ALA A 79 -19.23 8.92 -18.57
C ALA A 79 -20.28 10.05 -18.67
N ARG A 80 -20.06 11.19 -17.98
CA ARG A 80 -20.93 12.37 -18.02
C ARG A 80 -20.78 13.23 -19.28
N ARG A 81 -19.71 13.04 -20.06
CA ARG A 81 -19.44 13.79 -21.30
C ARG A 81 -19.93 13.07 -22.57
N ARG A 82 -20.42 11.84 -22.45
CA ARG A 82 -21.10 11.09 -23.51
C ARG A 82 -22.61 11.25 -23.37
#